data_AF-A0A7K4JH04-F1
#
_entry.id   AF-A0A7K4JH04-F1
#
_cell.length_a   1.000
_cell.length_b   1.000
_cell.length_c   1.000
_cell.angle_alpha   90.00
_cell.angle_beta   90.00
_cell.angle_gamma   90.00
#
_symmetry.space_group_name_H-M   'P 1'
#
loop_
_entity.id
_entity.type
_entity.pdbx_description
1 polymer ?
#
loop_
_entity_poly.entity_id
_entity_poly.type
_entity_poly.pdbx_seq_one_letter_code
_entity_poly.pdbx_strand_id
1 'polypeptide(L)'
;QAVLLNEEGEEFCGGTILNEKFILTAAHCMNQSKEIKVVVGEVDREKKEHSETMHTVDKILIHSKYIAETYDNDIALIKLKEPITFSEYIVAACLPEADFANEVLMSQKSGTVSGFGREFEGGRLSKKLKVLEVPYIDRNTCKQSTNFAITENMFCAGYDTEQKDACQGDSGGPHVTRYKDTYFVTGIVSWGEGCAKKGKYGVYTKMSRFLRWV
;
A
#
# COMPACT_ATOMS: atom_id res chain seq x y z
N GLN A 1 -6.86 4.99 -4.19
CA GLN A 1 -5.88 5.38 -3.17
C GLN A 1 -6.62 6.08 -2.03
N ALA A 2 -6.19 5.87 -0.79
CA ALA A 2 -6.47 6.74 0.35
C ALA A 2 -5.14 7.29 0.90
N VAL A 3 -5.18 8.46 1.53
CA VAL A 3 -4.06 9.12 2.19
C VAL A 3 -4.33 9.19 3.69
N LEU A 4 -3.33 8.83 4.51
CA LEU A 4 -3.42 8.89 5.96
C LEU A 4 -2.67 10.12 6.47
N LEU A 5 -3.41 10.98 7.17
CA LEU A 5 -2.89 12.21 7.78
C LEU A 5 -2.82 12.07 9.30
N ASN A 6 -1.77 12.61 9.89
CA ASN A 6 -1.58 12.69 11.34
C ASN A 6 -2.38 13.87 11.95
N GLU A 7 -2.19 14.10 13.25
CA GLU A 7 -2.80 15.20 14.01
C GLU A 7 -2.49 16.59 13.45
N GLU A 8 -1.31 16.75 12.86
CA GLU A 8 -0.81 18.01 12.27
C GLU A 8 -1.29 18.20 10.82
N GLY A 9 -2.02 17.22 10.26
CA GLY A 9 -2.46 17.22 8.87
C GLY A 9 -1.37 16.81 7.89
N GLU A 10 -0.27 16.25 8.37
CA GLU A 10 0.83 15.75 7.53
C GLU A 10 0.57 14.32 7.11
N GLU A 11 0.89 14.02 5.85
CA GLU A 11 0.84 12.66 5.32
C GLU A 11 2.02 11.83 5.83
N PHE A 12 1.70 10.62 6.29
CA PHE A 12 2.72 9.67 6.74
C PHE A 12 2.59 8.28 6.09
N CYS A 13 1.40 7.91 5.60
CA CYS A 13 1.15 6.63 4.94
C CYS A 13 0.00 6.73 3.94
N GLY A 14 -0.10 5.72 3.06
CA GLY A 14 -1.23 5.49 2.18
C GLY A 14 -2.21 4.43 2.68
N GLY A 15 -3.23 4.18 1.87
CA GLY A 15 -4.24 3.14 2.05
C GLY A 15 -4.96 2.78 0.76
N THR A 16 -5.70 1.67 0.80
CA THR A 16 -6.53 1.18 -0.30
C THR A 16 -8.00 1.14 0.12
N ILE A 17 -8.87 1.75 -0.66
CA ILE A 17 -10.31 1.72 -0.41
C ILE A 17 -10.83 0.32 -0.78
N LEU A 18 -11.39 -0.42 0.18
CA LEU A 18 -11.99 -1.73 -0.05
C LEU A 18 -13.50 -1.66 -0.24
N ASN A 19 -14.16 -0.77 0.49
CA ASN A 19 -15.57 -0.45 0.37
C ASN A 19 -15.85 0.92 1.00
N GLU A 20 -17.12 1.27 1.15
CA GLU A 20 -17.56 2.58 1.68
C GLU A 20 -17.04 2.86 3.11
N LYS A 21 -16.71 1.84 3.91
CA LYS A 21 -16.33 2.02 5.32
C LYS A 21 -14.94 1.50 5.67
N PHE A 22 -14.28 0.75 4.80
CA PHE A 22 -13.03 0.09 5.12
C PHE A 22 -11.89 0.50 4.20
N ILE A 23 -10.81 0.93 4.83
CA ILE A 23 -9.52 1.20 4.20
C ILE A 23 -8.53 0.12 4.65
N LEU A 24 -7.87 -0.52 3.70
CA LEU A 24 -6.73 -1.39 3.92
C LEU A 24 -5.45 -0.57 4.02
N THR A 25 -4.59 -0.86 4.98
CA THR A 25 -3.29 -0.22 5.13
C THR A 25 -2.31 -1.16 5.84
N ALA A 26 -1.09 -0.69 6.10
CA ALA A 26 -0.06 -1.42 6.82
C ALA A 26 -0.24 -1.24 8.34
N ALA A 27 0.07 -2.28 9.12
CA ALA A 27 0.01 -2.23 10.57
C ALA A 27 1.04 -1.25 11.15
N HIS A 28 2.23 -1.17 10.56
CA HIS A 28 3.30 -0.30 11.03
C HIS A 28 2.96 1.20 10.93
N CYS A 29 1.98 1.57 10.10
CA CYS A 29 1.46 2.93 10.02
C CYS A 29 0.64 3.31 11.26
N MET A 30 0.02 2.35 11.95
CA MET A 30 -0.95 2.64 13.01
C MET A 30 -0.33 3.09 14.33
N ASN A 31 0.98 2.88 14.50
CA ASN A 31 1.71 3.29 15.72
C ASN A 31 2.43 4.65 15.56
N GLN A 32 2.25 5.34 14.43
CA GLN A 32 3.00 6.57 14.12
C GLN A 32 2.28 7.86 14.52
N SER A 33 0.99 7.80 14.87
CA SER A 33 0.17 8.98 15.18
C SER A 33 -0.91 8.64 16.21
N LYS A 34 -1.33 9.57 17.07
CA LYS A 34 -2.39 9.31 18.06
C LYS A 34 -3.77 9.49 17.44
N GLU A 35 -3.90 10.42 16.48
CA GLU A 35 -5.08 10.58 15.64
C GLU A 35 -4.72 10.36 14.17
N ILE A 36 -5.61 9.69 13.44
CA ILE A 36 -5.48 9.43 12.01
C ILE A 36 -6.73 9.97 11.32
N LYS A 37 -6.53 10.72 10.24
CA LYS A 37 -7.58 11.11 9.29
C LYS A 37 -7.31 10.46 7.94
N VAL A 38 -8.38 10.13 7.23
CA VAL A 38 -8.30 9.49 5.91
C VAL A 38 -8.81 10.46 4.86
N VAL A 39 -8.01 10.75 3.84
CA VAL A 39 -8.44 11.53 2.67
C VAL A 39 -8.54 10.62 1.45
N VAL A 40 -9.62 10.78 0.67
CA VAL A 40 -9.84 10.06 -0.59
C VAL A 40 -10.22 11.05 -1.69
N GLY A 41 -9.93 10.69 -2.95
CA GLY A 41 -10.24 11.53 -4.12
C GLY A 41 -9.24 12.65 -4.41
N GLU A 42 -8.15 12.73 -3.64
CA GLU A 42 -7.03 13.66 -3.84
C GLU A 42 -6.04 13.12 -4.89
N VAL A 43 -5.61 13.96 -5.83
CA VAL A 43 -4.54 13.66 -6.80
C VAL A 43 -3.47 14.76 -6.88
N ASP A 44 -3.78 16.01 -6.49
CA ASP A 44 -2.84 17.15 -6.47
C ASP A 44 -2.96 17.94 -5.16
N ARG A 45 -2.06 17.68 -4.20
CA ARG A 45 -2.08 18.23 -2.83
C ARG A 45 -1.91 19.75 -2.76
N GLU A 46 -1.47 20.39 -3.84
CA GLU A 46 -1.34 21.85 -3.89
C GLU A 46 -2.63 22.55 -4.29
N LYS A 47 -3.67 21.79 -4.63
CA LYS A 47 -4.96 22.30 -5.04
C LYS A 47 -6.03 21.70 -4.18
N LYS A 48 -7.06 22.49 -3.91
CA LYS A 48 -8.29 21.98 -3.31
C LYS A 48 -9.18 21.46 -4.43
N GLU A 49 -9.26 20.15 -4.58
CA GLU A 49 -10.08 19.49 -5.59
C GLU A 49 -11.50 19.24 -5.06
N HIS A 50 -12.48 19.28 -5.97
CA HIS A 50 -13.87 19.02 -5.59
C HIS A 50 -14.14 17.54 -5.26
N SER A 51 -13.25 16.64 -5.68
CA SER A 51 -13.30 15.21 -5.42
C SER A 51 -12.83 14.83 -4.02
N GLU A 52 -12.10 15.70 -3.33
CA GLU A 52 -11.51 15.40 -2.02
C GLU A 52 -12.56 15.29 -0.92
N THR A 53 -12.52 14.19 -0.18
CA THR A 53 -13.32 14.01 1.03
C THR A 53 -12.46 13.49 2.16
N MET A 54 -12.65 14.06 3.35
CA MET A 54 -11.92 13.71 4.56
C MET A 54 -12.84 12.94 5.51
N HIS A 55 -12.34 11.81 6.02
CA HIS A 55 -13.04 10.91 6.89
C HIS A 55 -12.31 10.74 8.22
N THR A 56 -13.09 10.63 9.30
CA THR A 56 -12.59 10.30 10.64
C THR A 56 -12.67 8.80 10.88
N VAL A 57 -11.77 8.30 11.73
CA VAL A 57 -11.65 6.88 12.06
C VAL A 57 -12.59 6.50 13.21
N ASP A 58 -13.37 5.44 13.01
CA ASP A 58 -14.21 4.80 14.05
C ASP A 58 -13.40 3.74 14.81
N LYS A 59 -12.69 2.87 14.08
CA LYS A 59 -11.93 1.78 14.66
C LYS A 59 -10.74 1.40 13.79
N ILE A 60 -9.64 1.04 14.45
CA ILE A 60 -8.46 0.44 13.81
C ILE A 60 -8.40 -1.03 14.21
N LEU A 61 -8.21 -1.91 13.22
CA LEU A 61 -8.07 -3.35 13.37
C LEU A 61 -6.68 -3.75 12.89
N ILE A 62 -5.74 -3.91 13.82
CA ILE A 62 -4.38 -4.37 13.53
C ILE A 62 -4.36 -5.89 13.57
N HIS A 63 -3.69 -6.54 12.62
CA HIS A 63 -3.51 -7.98 12.66
C HIS A 63 -2.75 -8.40 13.93
N SER A 64 -3.33 -9.29 14.74
CA SER A 64 -2.83 -9.61 16.08
C SER A 64 -1.47 -10.29 16.12
N LYS A 65 -0.98 -10.77 14.96
CA LYS A 65 0.35 -11.37 14.79
C LYS A 65 1.36 -10.43 14.13
N TYR A 66 1.06 -9.14 14.03
CA TYR A 66 2.02 -8.16 13.53
C TYR A 66 3.26 -8.10 14.44
N ILE A 67 4.46 -8.14 13.83
CA ILE A 67 5.76 -8.11 14.53
C ILE A 67 6.56 -6.91 14.02
N ALA A 68 6.75 -5.89 14.84
CA ALA A 68 7.37 -4.63 14.43
C ALA A 68 8.85 -4.78 14.00
N GLU A 69 9.57 -5.74 14.58
CA GLU A 69 10.99 -5.98 14.28
C GLU A 69 11.20 -6.59 12.90
N THR A 70 10.21 -7.30 12.36
CA THR A 70 10.31 -8.04 11.10
C THR A 70 9.33 -7.57 10.04
N TYR A 71 8.36 -6.72 10.41
CA TYR A 71 7.20 -6.34 9.61
C TYR A 71 6.36 -7.55 9.16
N ASP A 72 6.47 -8.71 9.83
CA ASP A 72 5.62 -9.84 9.50
C ASP A 72 4.17 -9.57 9.90
N ASN A 73 3.22 -10.01 9.06
CA ASN A 73 1.79 -9.70 9.19
C ASN A 73 1.48 -8.19 9.23
N ASP A 74 2.20 -7.40 8.44
CA ASP A 74 2.03 -5.96 8.34
C ASP A 74 0.78 -5.56 7.55
N ILE A 75 -0.37 -5.71 8.20
CA ILE A 75 -1.70 -5.41 7.66
C ILE A 75 -2.63 -4.89 8.76
N ALA A 76 -3.39 -3.85 8.42
CA ALA A 76 -4.45 -3.29 9.24
C ALA A 76 -5.65 -2.86 8.40
N LEU A 77 -6.82 -2.80 9.05
CA LEU A 77 -8.02 -2.18 8.51
C LEU A 77 -8.40 -0.96 9.34
N ILE A 78 -8.72 0.13 8.65
CA ILE A 78 -9.33 1.31 9.24
C ILE A 78 -10.81 1.30 8.88
N LYS A 79 -11.66 1.26 9.89
CA LYS A 79 -13.09 1.48 9.76
C LYS A 79 -13.39 2.97 9.91
N LEU A 80 -14.04 3.54 8.92
CA LEU A 80 -14.46 4.94 8.89
C LEU A 80 -15.76 5.13 9.68
N LYS A 81 -15.90 6.30 10.30
CA LYS A 81 -17.11 6.68 11.02
C LYS A 81 -18.29 6.91 10.08
N GLU A 82 -18.05 7.68 9.04
CA GLU A 82 -19.01 7.97 7.97
C GLU A 82 -18.58 7.29 6.66
N PRO A 83 -19.54 6.74 5.88
CA PRO A 83 -19.24 6.06 4.63
C PRO A 83 -18.70 7.02 3.56
N ILE A 84 -17.79 6.51 2.73
CA ILE A 84 -17.32 7.15 1.50
C ILE A 84 -18.45 7.17 0.49
N THR A 85 -18.62 8.32 -0.17
CA THR A 85 -19.46 8.43 -1.36
C THR A 85 -18.60 8.18 -2.60
N PHE A 86 -18.87 7.09 -3.31
CA PHE A 86 -18.12 6.77 -4.53
C PHE A 86 -18.42 7.75 -5.67
N SER A 87 -17.42 7.96 -6.52
CA SER A 87 -17.45 8.84 -7.68
C SER A 87 -16.52 8.30 -8.78
N GLU A 88 -16.40 9.01 -9.90
CA GLU A 88 -15.42 8.65 -10.94
C GLU A 88 -13.95 8.72 -10.46
N TYR A 89 -13.68 9.49 -9.40
CA TYR A 89 -12.33 9.64 -8.79
C TYR A 89 -12.15 8.78 -7.53
N ILE A 90 -13.25 8.34 -6.92
CA ILE A 90 -13.24 7.56 -5.67
C ILE A 90 -13.93 6.22 -5.94
N VAL A 91 -13.12 5.20 -6.18
CA VAL A 91 -13.57 3.82 -6.39
C VAL A 91 -12.78 2.85 -5.51
N ALA A 92 -13.45 1.78 -5.10
CA ALA A 92 -12.82 0.68 -4.37
C ALA A 92 -12.03 -0.24 -5.31
N ALA A 93 -10.93 -0.80 -4.81
CA ALA A 93 -10.23 -1.88 -5.49
C ALA A 93 -10.89 -3.23 -5.18
N CYS A 94 -10.82 -4.18 -6.11
CA CYS A 94 -11.42 -5.50 -5.92
C CYS A 94 -10.55 -6.40 -5.02
N LEU A 95 -11.18 -7.14 -4.12
CA LEU A 95 -10.52 -8.25 -3.43
C LEU A 95 -10.65 -9.52 -4.27
N PRO A 96 -9.54 -10.22 -4.59
CA PRO A 96 -9.58 -11.48 -5.31
C PRO A 96 -9.93 -12.66 -4.39
N GLU A 97 -10.27 -13.81 -4.97
CA GLU A 97 -10.19 -15.09 -4.27
C GLU A 97 -8.71 -15.53 -4.12
N ALA A 98 -8.40 -16.32 -3.08
CA ALA A 98 -7.01 -16.67 -2.76
C ALA A 98 -6.31 -17.48 -3.86
N ASP A 99 -7.01 -18.46 -4.44
CA ASP A 99 -6.46 -19.31 -5.50
C ASP A 99 -6.26 -18.48 -6.77
N PHE A 100 -7.25 -17.66 -7.15
CA PHE A 100 -7.11 -16.71 -8.27
C PHE A 100 -5.94 -15.73 -8.08
N ALA A 101 -5.75 -15.21 -6.87
CA ALA A 101 -4.63 -14.33 -6.56
C ALA A 101 -3.28 -15.03 -6.73
N ASN A 102 -3.13 -16.25 -6.21
CA ASN A 102 -1.88 -16.99 -6.25
C ASN A 102 -1.54 -17.54 -7.64
N GLU A 103 -2.53 -18.07 -8.35
CA GLU A 103 -2.32 -18.79 -9.61
C GLU A 103 -2.34 -17.90 -10.85
N VAL A 104 -3.06 -16.76 -10.78
CA VAL A 104 -3.27 -15.91 -11.96
C VAL A 104 -2.73 -14.50 -11.76
N LEU A 105 -3.06 -13.83 -10.65
CA LEU A 105 -2.66 -12.42 -10.46
C LEU A 105 -1.15 -12.29 -10.17
N MET A 106 -0.64 -13.08 -9.24
CA MET A 106 0.80 -13.04 -8.88
C MET A 106 1.70 -13.71 -9.93
N SER A 107 1.14 -14.36 -10.95
CA SER A 107 1.86 -14.86 -12.12
C SER A 107 1.90 -13.86 -13.27
N GLN A 108 1.24 -12.70 -13.15
CA GLN A 108 1.41 -11.61 -14.11
C GLN A 108 2.85 -11.08 -14.05
N LYS A 109 3.26 -10.33 -15.08
CA LYS A 109 4.61 -9.76 -15.13
C LYS A 109 4.85 -8.72 -14.04
N SER A 110 3.82 -7.95 -13.73
CA SER A 110 3.91 -6.75 -12.92
C SER A 110 2.61 -6.47 -12.17
N GLY A 111 2.75 -5.69 -11.11
CA GLY A 111 1.66 -4.96 -10.48
C GLY A 111 1.88 -3.46 -10.57
N THR A 112 0.96 -2.71 -10.00
CA THR A 112 0.99 -1.25 -9.94
C THR A 112 0.94 -0.81 -8.49
N VAL A 113 1.88 0.06 -8.11
CA VAL A 113 1.92 0.74 -6.82
C VAL A 113 1.59 2.22 -7.01
N SER A 114 0.93 2.83 -6.02
CA SER A 114 0.64 4.26 -6.05
C SER A 114 0.71 4.90 -4.66
N GLY A 115 1.06 6.19 -4.64
CA GLY A 115 1.14 6.98 -3.41
C GLY A 115 1.73 8.36 -3.64
N PHE A 116 1.84 9.13 -2.55
CA PHE A 116 2.45 10.46 -2.53
C PHE A 116 3.75 10.47 -1.71
N GLY A 117 4.37 9.29 -1.55
CA GLY A 117 5.65 9.13 -0.89
C GLY A 117 6.78 9.90 -1.55
N ARG A 118 7.97 9.76 -0.98
CA ARG A 118 9.15 10.51 -1.43
C ARG A 118 9.54 10.14 -2.86
N GLU A 119 9.86 11.14 -3.68
CA GLU A 119 10.26 10.89 -5.08
C GLU A 119 11.67 10.29 -5.21
N PHE A 120 12.48 10.35 -4.15
CA PHE A 120 13.78 9.72 -4.01
C PHE A 120 14.14 9.57 -2.51
N GLU A 121 15.09 8.69 -2.19
CA GLU A 121 15.51 8.45 -0.80
C GLU A 121 15.98 9.74 -0.12
N GLY A 122 15.38 10.08 1.03
CA GLY A 122 15.66 11.33 1.76
C GLY A 122 15.09 12.61 1.11
N GLY A 123 14.42 12.49 -0.04
CA GLY A 123 13.77 13.60 -0.76
C GLY A 123 12.44 14.04 -0.16
N ARG A 124 11.78 15.01 -0.77
CA ARG A 124 10.45 15.47 -0.33
C ARG A 124 9.35 14.49 -0.74
N LEU A 125 8.23 14.50 -0.01
CA LEU A 125 6.98 13.85 -0.43
C LEU A 125 6.52 14.42 -1.77
N SER A 126 5.87 13.59 -2.59
CA SER A 126 5.32 14.05 -3.84
C SER A 126 4.07 14.89 -3.61
N LYS A 127 3.95 15.96 -4.39
CA LYS A 127 2.76 16.82 -4.36
C LYS A 127 1.59 16.21 -5.13
N LYS A 128 1.87 15.25 -6.01
CA LYS A 128 0.87 14.62 -6.87
C LYS A 128 0.91 13.12 -6.68
N LEU A 129 -0.24 12.48 -6.83
CA LEU A 129 -0.32 11.03 -6.78
C LEU A 129 0.57 10.45 -7.88
N LYS A 130 1.52 9.62 -7.50
CA LYS A 130 2.37 8.88 -8.44
C LYS A 130 1.84 7.47 -8.57
N VAL A 131 2.07 6.92 -9.75
CA VAL A 131 1.74 5.54 -10.09
C VAL A 131 2.96 4.94 -10.77
N LEU A 132 3.35 3.74 -10.34
CA LEU A 132 4.50 3.03 -10.85
C LEU A 132 4.12 1.57 -11.11
N GLU A 133 4.49 1.07 -12.28
CA GLU A 133 4.45 -0.36 -12.57
C GLU A 133 5.72 -1.02 -12.02
N VAL A 134 5.56 -2.10 -11.26
CA VAL A 134 6.67 -2.83 -10.62
C VAL A 134 6.58 -4.31 -11.01
N PRO A 135 7.64 -4.92 -11.56
CA PRO A 135 7.62 -6.33 -11.91
C PRO A 135 7.68 -7.18 -10.65
N TYR A 136 7.00 -8.33 -10.68
CA TYR A 136 7.11 -9.32 -9.61
C TYR A 136 8.49 -9.96 -9.60
N ILE A 137 9.05 -10.15 -8.41
CA ILE A 137 10.36 -10.77 -8.21
C ILE A 137 10.17 -12.15 -7.61
N ASP A 138 10.90 -13.13 -8.13
CA ASP A 138 10.86 -14.47 -7.59
C ASP A 138 11.36 -14.49 -6.13
N ARG A 139 10.77 -15.39 -5.35
CA ARG A 139 11.01 -15.46 -3.91
C ARG A 139 12.48 -15.73 -3.56
N ASN A 140 13.21 -16.46 -4.38
CA ASN A 140 14.61 -16.80 -4.10
C ASN A 140 15.51 -15.59 -4.33
N THR A 141 15.34 -14.89 -5.45
CA THR A 141 16.05 -13.63 -5.73
C THR A 141 15.74 -12.57 -4.67
N CYS A 142 14.47 -12.43 -4.29
CA CYS A 142 14.03 -11.56 -3.19
C CYS A 142 14.79 -11.89 -1.89
N LYS A 143 14.83 -13.16 -1.47
CA LYS A 143 15.56 -13.58 -0.26
C LYS A 143 17.08 -13.38 -0.34
N GLN A 144 17.67 -13.51 -1.53
CA GLN A 144 19.11 -13.32 -1.72
C GLN A 144 19.51 -11.83 -1.72
N SER A 145 18.56 -10.94 -2.06
CA SER A 145 18.80 -9.50 -2.11
C SER A 145 18.94 -8.83 -0.73
N THR A 146 18.46 -9.47 0.34
CA THR A 146 18.37 -8.86 1.67
C THR A 146 18.90 -9.78 2.78
N ASN A 147 19.36 -9.17 3.88
CA ASN A 147 19.70 -9.88 5.11
C ASN A 147 18.49 -10.06 6.05
N PHE A 148 17.37 -9.36 5.77
CA PHE A 148 16.14 -9.49 6.55
C PHE A 148 15.32 -10.69 6.07
N ALA A 149 14.57 -11.31 6.99
CA ALA A 149 13.78 -12.47 6.65
C ALA A 149 12.56 -12.08 5.80
N ILE A 150 12.49 -12.58 4.56
CA ILE A 150 11.28 -12.50 3.73
C ILE A 150 10.34 -13.66 4.11
N THR A 151 9.29 -13.39 4.88
CA THR A 151 8.34 -14.41 5.33
C THR A 151 7.39 -14.84 4.20
N GLU A 152 6.59 -15.89 4.42
CA GLU A 152 5.56 -16.32 3.45
C GLU A 152 4.39 -15.34 3.33
N ASN A 153 4.32 -14.35 4.23
CA ASN A 153 3.35 -13.28 4.22
C ASN A 153 3.82 -12.06 3.40
N MET A 154 4.98 -12.17 2.76
CA MET A 154 5.61 -11.09 1.99
C MET A 154 5.95 -11.55 0.57
N PHE A 155 6.05 -10.58 -0.34
CA PHE A 155 6.67 -10.76 -1.66
C PHE A 155 7.45 -9.50 -2.05
N CYS A 156 8.38 -9.64 -3.00
CA CYS A 156 9.12 -8.51 -3.57
C CYS A 156 8.55 -8.11 -4.93
N ALA A 157 8.59 -6.81 -5.22
CA ALA A 157 8.37 -6.26 -6.55
C ALA A 157 9.27 -5.03 -6.75
N GLY A 158 9.70 -4.77 -7.99
CA GLY A 158 10.56 -3.64 -8.31
C GLY A 158 11.71 -4.03 -9.23
N TYR A 159 12.72 -3.17 -9.34
CA TYR A 159 13.78 -3.31 -10.34
C TYR A 159 15.14 -3.51 -9.67
N ASP A 160 15.97 -4.40 -10.22
CA ASP A 160 17.33 -4.64 -9.71
C ASP A 160 18.25 -3.42 -9.88
N THR A 161 18.13 -2.71 -11.00
CA THR A 161 19.03 -1.59 -11.33
C THR A 161 18.32 -0.28 -11.69
N GLU A 162 17.04 -0.31 -12.04
CA GLU A 162 16.31 0.92 -12.39
C GLU A 162 16.05 1.75 -11.13
N GLN A 163 16.15 3.08 -11.26
CA GLN A 163 15.88 4.02 -10.18
C GLN A 163 14.36 4.25 -10.02
N LYS A 164 13.61 3.17 -9.82
CA LYS A 164 12.14 3.15 -9.69
C LYS A 164 11.74 2.20 -8.57
N ASP A 165 11.07 2.74 -7.55
CA ASP A 165 10.58 1.99 -6.41
C ASP A 165 9.48 2.78 -5.68
N ALA A 166 8.75 2.12 -4.80
CA ALA A 166 8.00 2.80 -3.75
C ALA A 166 8.98 3.36 -2.70
N CYS A 167 8.57 4.36 -1.93
CA CYS A 167 9.45 5.00 -0.96
C CYS A 167 8.72 5.42 0.32
N GLN A 168 9.42 6.06 1.27
CA GLN A 168 8.80 6.47 2.53
C GLN A 168 7.59 7.39 2.28
N GLY A 169 6.48 7.10 2.95
CA GLY A 169 5.18 7.73 2.72
C GLY A 169 4.24 6.90 1.84
N ASP A 170 4.76 6.03 0.97
CA ASP A 170 3.91 5.11 0.18
C ASP A 170 3.42 3.90 0.98
N SER A 171 4.06 3.63 2.13
CA SER A 171 3.69 2.56 3.06
C SER A 171 2.20 2.52 3.36
N GLY A 172 1.60 1.32 3.40
CA GLY A 172 0.16 1.12 3.52
C GLY A 172 -0.61 1.34 2.22
N GLY A 173 0.01 1.94 1.21
CA GLY A 173 -0.56 2.14 -0.12
C GLY A 173 -0.83 0.83 -0.87
N PRO A 174 -1.66 0.89 -1.92
CA PRO A 174 -2.02 -0.25 -2.74
C PRO A 174 -0.83 -0.77 -3.54
N HIS A 175 -0.73 -2.09 -3.59
CA HIS A 175 -0.19 -2.80 -4.75
C HIS A 175 -1.35 -3.57 -5.40
N VAL A 176 -1.68 -3.21 -6.63
CA VAL A 176 -2.79 -3.81 -7.39
C VAL A 176 -2.29 -4.50 -8.65
N THR A 177 -3.00 -5.53 -9.07
CA THR A 177 -2.72 -6.23 -10.33
C THR A 177 -3.92 -6.12 -11.24
N ARG A 178 -3.69 -5.65 -12.46
CA ARG A 178 -4.71 -5.61 -13.50
C ARG A 178 -4.91 -6.99 -14.10
N TYR A 179 -6.15 -7.44 -14.15
CA TYR A 179 -6.56 -8.60 -14.93
C TYR A 179 -7.74 -8.22 -15.80
N LYS A 180 -7.57 -8.32 -17.12
CA LYS A 180 -8.47 -7.71 -18.11
C LYS A 180 -8.59 -6.20 -17.85
N ASP A 181 -9.75 -5.74 -17.38
CA ASP A 181 -10.03 -4.32 -17.11
C ASP A 181 -10.35 -4.04 -15.64
N THR A 182 -9.97 -4.96 -14.74
CA THR A 182 -10.22 -4.85 -13.30
C THR A 182 -8.93 -4.90 -12.51
N TYR A 183 -8.81 -4.02 -11.51
CA TYR A 183 -7.67 -3.96 -10.61
C TYR A 183 -8.00 -4.65 -9.29
N PHE A 184 -7.20 -5.66 -8.96
CA PHE A 184 -7.34 -6.44 -7.74
C PHE A 184 -6.22 -6.12 -6.77
N VAL A 185 -6.52 -6.00 -5.48
CA VAL A 185 -5.49 -5.80 -4.44
C VAL A 185 -4.67 -7.08 -4.30
N THR A 186 -3.38 -7.00 -4.60
CA THR A 186 -2.44 -8.12 -4.48
C THR A 186 -1.40 -7.89 -3.40
N GLY A 187 -1.17 -6.64 -3.00
CA GLY A 187 -0.30 -6.34 -1.87
C GLY A 187 -0.56 -4.99 -1.22
N ILE A 188 0.21 -4.75 -0.16
CA ILE A 188 0.28 -3.49 0.59
C ILE A 188 1.74 -3.10 0.65
N VAL A 189 2.08 -1.85 0.33
CA VAL A 189 3.45 -1.34 0.49
C VAL A 189 3.86 -1.48 1.96
N SER A 190 4.92 -2.23 2.24
CA SER A 190 5.32 -2.55 3.62
C SER A 190 6.67 -1.91 3.97
N TRP A 191 7.76 -2.35 3.35
CA TRP A 191 9.10 -1.84 3.66
C TRP A 191 10.09 -2.03 2.51
N GLY A 192 11.29 -1.45 2.64
CA GLY A 192 12.41 -1.59 1.72
C GLY A 192 13.73 -1.15 2.36
N GLU A 193 14.86 -1.64 1.84
CA GLU A 193 16.20 -1.20 2.27
C GLU A 193 16.63 0.06 1.50
N GLY A 194 16.15 1.22 1.95
CA GLY A 194 16.23 2.46 1.15
C GLY A 194 15.15 2.49 0.07
N CYS A 195 15.33 3.33 -0.95
CA CYS A 195 14.41 3.41 -2.09
C CYS A 195 15.20 3.30 -3.39
N ALA A 196 14.81 2.39 -4.28
CA ALA A 196 15.41 2.20 -5.60
C ALA A 196 16.94 1.94 -5.59
N LYS A 197 17.43 1.27 -4.53
CA LYS A 197 18.84 0.88 -4.43
C LYS A 197 19.13 -0.32 -5.33
N LYS A 198 20.31 -0.30 -5.96
CA LYS A 198 20.78 -1.42 -6.78
C LYS A 198 20.81 -2.72 -5.96
N GLY A 199 20.27 -3.79 -6.50
CA GLY A 199 20.22 -5.09 -5.83
C GLY A 199 19.20 -5.17 -4.70
N LYS A 200 18.28 -4.21 -4.59
CA LYS A 200 17.22 -4.17 -3.58
C LYS A 200 15.86 -4.02 -4.25
N TYR A 201 14.82 -4.50 -3.58
CA TYR A 201 13.44 -4.45 -4.06
C TYR A 201 12.52 -3.92 -2.97
N GLY A 202 11.37 -3.39 -3.36
CA GLY A 202 10.28 -3.11 -2.44
C GLY A 202 9.66 -4.41 -1.93
N VAL A 203 9.35 -4.45 -0.63
CA VAL A 203 8.70 -5.58 0.03
C VAL A 203 7.26 -5.23 0.38
N TYR A 204 6.36 -6.14 0.03
CA TYR A 204 4.92 -5.93 0.12
C TYR A 204 4.28 -7.05 0.93
N THR A 205 3.26 -6.71 1.70
CA THR A 205 2.41 -7.70 2.38
C THR A 205 1.61 -8.47 1.33
N LYS A 206 1.66 -9.81 1.36
CA LYS A 206 1.04 -10.71 0.37
C LYS A 206 -0.45 -10.91 0.66
N MET A 207 -1.33 -10.21 -0.07
CA MET A 207 -2.77 -10.21 0.23
C MET A 207 -3.42 -11.59 0.19
N SER A 208 -2.98 -12.51 -0.66
CA SER A 208 -3.55 -13.86 -0.74
C SER A 208 -3.42 -14.66 0.57
N ARG A 209 -2.59 -14.23 1.52
CA ARG A 209 -2.46 -14.80 2.86
C ARG A 209 -3.49 -14.27 3.86
N PHE A 210 -4.11 -13.13 3.56
CA PHE A 210 -4.94 -12.37 4.49
C PHE A 210 -6.40 -12.19 4.03
N LEU A 211 -6.78 -12.69 2.86
CA LEU A 211 -8.15 -12.55 2.32
C LEU A 211 -9.26 -13.10 3.21
N ARG A 212 -8.97 -14.06 4.10
CA ARG A 212 -9.94 -14.56 5.09
C ARG A 212 -10.02 -13.67 6.34
N TRP A 213 -8.92 -12.98 6.64
CA TRP A 213 -8.85 -12.06 7.77
C TRP A 213 -9.50 -10.71 7.44
N VAL A 214 -9.33 -10.25 6.21
CA VAL A 214 -10.04 -9.11 5.62
C VAL A 214 -11.50 -9.46 5.40
#